data_AF-A0A0M3JQC6-F1
#
_entry.id   AF-A0A0M3JQC6-F1
#
_cell.length_a   1.000
_cell.length_b   1.000
_cell.length_c   1.000
_cell.angle_alpha   90.00
_cell.angle_beta   90.00
_cell.angle_gamma   90.00
#
_symmetry.space_group_name_H-M   'P 1'
#
loop_
_entity.id
_entity.type
_entity.pdbx_description
1 polymer ?
#
loop_
_entity_poly.entity_id
_entity_poly.type
_entity_poly.pdbx_seq_one_letter_code
_entity_poly.pdbx_strand_id
1 'polypeptide(L)'
;RCISEDTYHEIAAISCSASCGLLIAITWNGLVFCRVGITSKCPYGKGWRSFASPCNLPVISVAMGRRALWMVTSSGRVRFESLVHSQESGSED
;
A
#
# COMPACT_ATOMS: atom_id res chain seq x y z
N ARG A 1 8.54 -6.14 -5.58
CA ARG A 1 9.99 -5.85 -5.59
C ARG A 1 10.28 -4.92 -4.42
N CYS A 2 11.24 -5.23 -3.55
CA CYS A 2 11.69 -4.27 -2.52
C CYS A 2 12.41 -3.11 -3.22
N ILE A 3 12.18 -1.89 -2.78
CA ILE A 3 12.85 -0.70 -3.34
C ILE A 3 14.28 -0.63 -2.81
N SER A 4 15.26 -0.40 -3.69
CA SER A 4 16.66 -0.14 -3.34
C SER A 4 16.80 1.19 -2.60
N GLU A 5 17.73 1.28 -1.64
CA GLU A 5 17.93 2.46 -0.77
C GLU A 5 18.22 3.77 -1.54
N ASP A 6 18.66 3.69 -2.80
CA ASP A 6 19.06 4.87 -3.59
C ASP A 6 17.94 5.48 -4.45
N THR A 7 16.70 4.98 -4.39
CA THR A 7 15.59 5.53 -5.19
C THR A 7 14.61 6.30 -4.31
N TYR A 8 14.68 7.63 -4.38
CA TYR A 8 13.72 8.52 -3.73
C TYR A 8 12.47 8.70 -4.58
N HIS A 9 11.30 8.68 -3.92
CA HIS A 9 10.01 8.96 -4.54
C HIS A 9 9.27 10.03 -3.75
N GLU A 10 8.77 11.06 -4.43
CA GLU A 10 7.94 12.08 -3.78
C GLU A 10 6.52 11.56 -3.60
N ILE A 11 6.06 11.59 -2.35
CA ILE A 11 4.75 11.06 -1.94
C ILE A 11 3.69 12.15 -2.11
N ALA A 12 2.59 11.81 -2.78
CA ALA A 12 1.43 12.68 -2.92
C ALA A 12 0.40 12.47 -1.80
N ALA A 13 0.19 11.22 -1.37
CA ALA A 13 -0.75 10.91 -0.29
C ALA A 13 -0.42 9.58 0.39
N ILE A 14 -0.95 9.43 1.61
CA ILE A 14 -0.97 8.18 2.37
C ILE A 14 -2.40 7.86 2.82
N SER A 15 -2.72 6.57 2.95
CA SER A 15 -3.96 6.09 3.56
C SER A 15 -3.66 4.86 4.41
N CYS A 16 -4.32 4.74 5.56
CA CYS A 16 -4.06 3.67 6.51
C CYS A 16 -5.34 3.04 7.06
N SER A 17 -5.24 1.79 7.50
CA SER A 17 -6.32 1.06 8.16
C SER A 17 -5.82 0.49 9.48
N ALA A 18 -6.25 1.09 10.59
CA ALA A 18 -5.86 0.67 11.93
C ALA A 18 -6.28 -0.78 12.22
N SER A 19 -7.42 -1.23 11.71
CA SER A 19 -7.94 -2.59 11.94
C SER A 19 -7.15 -3.69 11.24
N CYS A 20 -6.36 -3.36 10.21
CA CYS A 20 -5.59 -4.33 9.44
C CYS A 20 -4.07 -4.12 9.51
N GLY A 21 -3.62 -3.08 10.20
CA GLY A 21 -2.19 -2.73 10.24
C GLY A 21 -1.63 -2.43 8.85
N LEU A 22 -2.43 -1.84 7.96
CA LEU A 22 -2.04 -1.54 6.59
C LEU A 22 -1.84 -0.04 6.40
N LEU A 23 -0.84 0.30 5.58
CA LEU A 23 -0.56 1.66 5.15
C LEU A 23 -0.15 1.64 3.68
N ILE A 24 -0.87 2.42 2.87
CA ILE A 24 -0.60 2.64 1.46
C ILE A 24 -0.09 4.06 1.26
N ALA A 25 0.90 4.21 0.39
CA ALA A 25 1.36 5.50 -0.11
C ALA A 25 1.23 5.54 -1.63
N ILE A 26 0.88 6.71 -2.17
CA ILE A 26 0.95 6.98 -3.60
C ILE A 26 1.90 8.13 -3.88
N THR A 27 2.62 8.05 -4.99
CA THR A 27 3.56 9.09 -5.43
C THR A 27 2.88 10.08 -6.37
N TRP A 28 3.53 11.22 -6.61
CA TRP A 28 3.03 12.23 -7.57
C TRP A 28 2.86 11.68 -9.00
N ASN A 29 3.70 10.73 -9.40
CA ASN A 29 3.62 10.04 -10.69
C ASN A 29 2.69 8.81 -10.67
N GLY A 30 1.95 8.61 -9.58
CA GLY A 30 0.87 7.63 -9.43
C GLY A 30 1.32 6.17 -9.27
N LEU A 31 2.52 5.95 -8.74
CA LEU A 31 2.95 4.64 -8.24
C LEU A 31 2.33 4.37 -6.86
N VAL A 32 2.07 3.10 -6.56
CA VAL A 32 1.46 2.66 -5.30
C VAL A 32 2.43 1.79 -4.52
N PHE A 33 2.57 2.08 -3.23
CA PHE A 33 3.42 1.34 -2.30
C PHE A 33 2.62 0.93 -1.05
N CYS A 34 2.86 -0.29 -0.55
CA CYS A 34 2.40 -0.70 0.79
C CYS A 34 3.57 -0.73 1.74
N ARG A 35 3.37 -0.23 2.95
CA ARG A 35 4.27 -0.48 4.07
C ARG A 35 4.13 -1.93 4.51
N VAL A 36 5.24 -2.65 4.64
CA VAL A 36 5.28 -4.07 5.00
C VAL A 36 5.89 -4.28 6.37
N GLY A 37 5.53 -5.39 7.04
CA GLY A 37 6.05 -5.75 8.35
C GLY A 37 5.48 -4.94 9.51
N ILE A 38 4.38 -4.21 9.31
CA ILE A 38 3.65 -3.56 10.41
C ILE A 38 3.07 -4.66 11.30
N THR A 39 3.41 -4.61 12.58
CA THR A 39 2.87 -5.51 13.62
C THR A 39 2.68 -4.74 14.91
N SER A 40 2.03 -5.33 15.92
CA SER A 40 1.92 -4.71 17.25
C SER A 40 3.28 -4.42 17.91
N LYS A 41 4.30 -5.24 17.61
CA LYS A 41 5.68 -5.06 18.10
C LYS A 41 6.52 -4.15 17.22
N CYS A 42 6.15 -3.97 15.95
CA CYS A 42 6.86 -3.14 14.97
C CYS A 42 5.85 -2.24 14.23
N PRO A 43 5.29 -1.20 14.89
CA PRO A 43 4.23 -0.38 14.32
C PRO A 43 4.69 0.48 13.14
N TYR A 44 5.99 0.77 13.06
CA TYR A 44 6.61 1.50 11.96
C TYR A 44 6.88 0.62 10.73
N GLY A 45 6.75 -0.71 10.83
CA GLY A 45 7.02 -1.66 9.74
C GLY A 45 8.50 -1.76 9.33
N LYS A 46 8.82 -2.71 8.46
CA LYS A 46 10.19 -3.08 8.06
C LYS A 46 10.61 -2.52 6.71
N GLY A 47 9.68 -2.04 5.89
CA GLY A 47 10.01 -1.51 4.56
C GLY A 47 8.80 -1.22 3.70
N TRP A 48 9.02 -1.04 2.41
CA TRP A 48 7.99 -0.73 1.42
C TRP A 48 8.03 -1.70 0.25
N ARG A 49 6.85 -2.03 -0.27
CA ARG A 49 6.68 -2.87 -1.45
C ARG A 49 5.85 -2.12 -2.48
N SER A 50 6.33 -2.03 -3.72
CA SER A 50 5.53 -1.49 -4.82
C SER A 50 4.52 -2.51 -5.33
N PHE A 51 3.36 -2.03 -5.79
CA PHE A 51 2.33 -2.85 -6.44
C PHE A 51 2.07 -2.33 -7.85
N ALA A 52 1.65 -3.24 -8.73
CA ALA A 52 1.26 -2.86 -10.07
C ALA A 52 0.04 -1.95 -9.99
N SER A 53 0.11 -0.82 -10.69
CA SER A 53 -1.02 0.08 -10.76
C SER A 53 -2.18 -0.58 -11.52
N PRO A 54 -3.43 -0.41 -11.10
CA PRO A 54 -4.54 -1.06 -11.78
C PRO A 54 -4.63 -0.62 -13.24
N CYS A 55 -4.74 -1.59 -14.16
CA CYS A 55 -4.74 -1.35 -15.60
C CYS A 55 -3.50 -0.60 -16.12
N ASN A 56 -2.37 -0.61 -15.39
CA ASN A 56 -1.17 0.15 -15.71
C ASN A 56 -1.38 1.68 -15.82
N LEU A 57 -2.41 2.21 -15.15
CA LEU A 57 -2.71 3.65 -15.13
C LEU A 57 -2.27 4.28 -13.81
N PRO A 58 -1.68 5.49 -13.79
CA PRO A 58 -1.34 6.19 -12.55
C PRO A 58 -2.52 6.27 -11.57
N VAL A 59 -2.29 5.96 -10.29
CA VAL A 59 -3.29 6.17 -9.22
C VAL A 59 -3.17 7.57 -8.66
N ILE A 60 -4.28 8.29 -8.60
CA ILE A 60 -4.35 9.69 -8.16
C ILE A 60 -4.97 9.85 -6.78
N SER A 61 -5.70 8.84 -6.29
CA SER A 61 -6.33 8.88 -4.97
C SER A 61 -6.52 7.47 -4.43
N VAL A 62 -6.38 7.32 -3.12
CA VAL A 62 -6.58 6.07 -2.39
C VAL A 62 -7.36 6.30 -1.10
N ALA A 63 -8.24 5.38 -0.76
CA ALA A 63 -8.96 5.38 0.50
C ALA A 63 -9.06 3.96 1.06
N MET A 64 -8.77 3.80 2.35
CA MET A 64 -8.85 2.53 3.04
C MET A 64 -10.07 2.45 3.95
N GLY A 65 -10.76 1.31 3.90
CA GLY A 65 -11.76 0.89 4.87
C GLY A 65 -11.27 -0.25 5.75
N ARG A 66 -12.19 -0.91 6.46
CA ARG A 66 -11.85 -2.03 7.36
C ARG A 66 -11.20 -3.21 6.64
N ARG A 67 -11.63 -3.54 5.42
CA ARG A 67 -11.11 -4.64 4.58
C ARG A 67 -11.20 -4.30 3.08
N ALA A 68 -11.14 -3.01 2.78
CA ALA A 68 -11.38 -2.47 1.46
C ALA A 68 -10.29 -1.45 1.13
N LEU A 69 -9.71 -1.56 -0.05
CA LEU A 69 -8.91 -0.50 -0.64
C LEU A 69 -9.66 0.02 -1.86
N TRP A 70 -9.90 1.32 -1.88
CA TRP A 70 -10.45 2.02 -3.02
C TRP A 70 -9.36 2.86 -3.67
N MET A 71 -9.33 2.85 -5.00
CA MET A 71 -8.36 3.59 -5.80
C MET A 71 -9.05 4.31 -6.94
N VAL A 72 -8.58 5.52 -7.26
CA VAL A 72 -8.99 6.26 -8.46
C VAL A 72 -7.78 6.39 -9.35
N THR A 73 -7.93 5.98 -10.61
CA THR A 73 -6.88 6.12 -11.64
C THR A 73 -6.96 7.48 -12.34
N SER A 74 -5.90 7.87 -13.03
CA SER A 74 -5.86 9.10 -13.85
C SER A 74 -6.91 9.13 -14.96
N SER A 75 -7.46 7.97 -15.36
CA SER A 75 -8.60 7.88 -16.30
C SER A 75 -9.97 8.16 -15.67
N GLY A 76 -10.02 8.48 -14.38
CA GLY A 76 -11.26 8.68 -13.62
C GLY A 76 -11.96 7.39 -13.19
N ARG A 77 -11.37 6.21 -13.49
CA ARG A 77 -11.95 4.92 -13.10
C ARG A 77 -11.67 4.61 -11.63
N VAL A 78 -12.73 4.25 -10.91
CA VAL A 78 -12.67 3.76 -9.53
C VAL A 78 -12.46 2.25 -9.52
N ARG A 79 -11.65 1.75 -8.59
CA ARG A 79 -11.45 0.33 -8.34
C ARG A 79 -11.52 -0.01 -6.87
N PHE A 80 -11.92 -1.24 -6.61
CA PHE A 80 -12.02 -1.85 -5.30
C PHE A 80 -11.12 -3.07 -5.24
N GLU A 81 -10.37 -3.21 -4.15
CA GLU A 81 -9.59 -4.38 -3.82
C GLU A 81 -9.94 -4.87 -2.41
N SER A 82 -10.20 -6.18 -2.27
CA SER A 82 -10.45 -6.79 -0.98
C SER A 82 -9.14 -7.04 -0.25
N LEU A 83 -9.03 -6.54 0.98
CA LEU A 83 -7.85 -6.71 1.80
C LEU A 83 -8.05 -7.92 2.71
N VAL A 84 -7.79 -9.11 2.18
CA VAL A 84 -7.76 -10.35 2.96
C VAL A 84 -6.37 -10.49 3.57
N HIS A 85 -6.30 -10.58 4.90
CA HIS A 85 -5.04 -10.73 5.61
C HIS A 85 -4.61 -12.20 5.55
N SER A 86 -3.69 -12.54 4.65
CA SER A 86 -2.97 -13.81 4.72
C SER A 86 -2.04 -13.72 5.93
N GLN A 87 -2.42 -14.34 7.05
CA GLN A 87 -1.46 -14.61 8.12
C GLN A 87 -0.41 -15.57 7.56
N GLU A 88 0.76 -15.07 7.21
CA GLU A 88 1.94 -15.92 7.21
C GLU A 88 2.29 -16.17 8.67
N SER A 89 1.88 -17.35 9.15
CA SER A 89 2.38 -17.94 10.40
C SER A 89 3.87 -18.20 10.24
N GLY A 90 4.68 -17.17 10.49
CA GLY A 90 6.10 -17.34 10.76
C GLY A 90 6.26 -17.96 12.14
N SER A 91 6.34 -19.29 12.19
CA SER A 91 6.99 -19.99 13.30
C SER A 91 8.47 -19.61 13.27
N GLU A 92 8.89 -18.72 14.16
CA GLU A 92 10.30 -18.56 14.55
C GLU A 92 10.51 -19.48 15.76
N ASP A 93 11.12 -20.64 15.51
CA ASP A 93 11.96 -21.36 16.48
C ASP A 93 13.42 -20.93 16.25
#